data_AF-A0A9D1NLV7-F1
#
_entry.id   AF-A0A9D1NLV7-F1
#
_cell.length_a   1.000
_cell.length_b   1.000
_cell.length_c   1.000
_cell.angle_alpha   90.00
_cell.angle_beta   90.00
_cell.angle_gamma   90.00
#
_symmetry.space_group_name_H-M   'P 1'
#
loop_
_entity.id
_entity.type
_entity.pdbx_description
1 polymer ?
#
loop_
_entity_poly.entity_id
_entity_poly.type
_entity_poly.pdbx_seq_one_letter_code
_entity_poly.pdbx_strand_id
1 'polypeptide(L)' 'MAYKITDKCVACGTCAGECPVGAISAGDPTYVIDAEKCVSCGTCAGACPMEAIVAE' A
#
# COMPACT_ATOMS: atom_id res chain seq x y z
N MET A 1 10.63 1.17 -9.50
CA MET A 1 10.52 0.55 -8.17
C MET A 1 9.32 1.18 -7.51
N ALA A 2 8.36 0.36 -7.10
CA ALA A 2 7.11 0.79 -6.47
C ALA A 2 6.85 -0.15 -5.28
N TYR A 3 6.07 0.29 -4.31
CA TYR A 3 5.61 -0.61 -3.25
C TYR A 3 4.46 -1.47 -3.76
N LYS A 4 4.37 -2.70 -3.24
CA LYS A 4 3.32 -3.66 -3.56
C LYS A 4 2.71 -4.24 -2.29
N ILE A 5 1.39 -4.38 -2.29
CA ILE A 5 0.64 -5.03 -1.22
C ILE A 5 0.58 -6.53 -1.49
N THR A 6 0.84 -7.33 -0.45
CA THR A 6 0.83 -8.79 -0.47
C THR A 6 -0.48 -9.34 0.12
N ASP A 7 -0.66 -10.66 0.01
CA ASP A 7 -1.81 -11.41 0.54
C ASP A 7 -1.95 -11.37 2.06
N LYS A 8 -0.96 -10.80 2.78
CA LYS A 8 -1.06 -10.51 4.22
C LYS A 8 -2.00 -9.34 4.54
N CYS A 9 -2.45 -8.60 3.53
CA CYS A 9 -3.36 -7.47 3.71
C CYS A 9 -4.73 -7.95 4.19
N VAL A 10 -5.21 -7.38 5.30
CA VAL A 10 -6.54 -7.65 5.87
C VAL A 10 -7.57 -6.56 5.54
N ALA A 11 -7.32 -5.77 4.49
CA ALA A 11 -8.17 -4.67 4.04
C ALA A 11 -8.53 -3.62 5.12
N CYS A 12 -7.63 -3.33 6.07
CA CYS A 12 -7.89 -2.35 7.14
C CYS A 12 -7.91 -0.88 6.67
N GLY A 13 -7.34 -0.56 5.49
CA GLY A 13 -7.38 0.77 4.88
C GLY A 13 -6.42 1.83 5.44
N THR A 14 -5.64 1.53 6.48
CA THR A 14 -4.68 2.47 7.08
C THR A 14 -3.70 3.06 6.05
N CYS A 15 -3.15 2.22 5.18
CA CYS A 15 -2.18 2.63 4.17
C CYS A 15 -2.75 3.63 3.16
N ALA A 16 -4.05 3.58 2.86
CA ALA A 16 -4.67 4.47 1.89
C ALA A 16 -4.69 5.92 2.36
N GLY A 17 -4.93 6.16 3.66
CA GLY A 17 -4.88 7.49 4.25
C GLY A 17 -3.46 8.05 4.40
N GLU A 18 -2.48 7.17 4.58
CA GLU A 18 -1.06 7.54 4.75
C GLU A 18 -0.35 7.83 3.42
N CYS A 19 -0.96 7.49 2.28
CA CYS A 19 -0.34 7.69 0.98
C CYS A 19 -0.42 9.16 0.53
N PRO A 20 0.70 9.92 0.50
CA PRO A 20 0.67 11.36 0.20
C PRO A 20 0.26 11.69 -1.23
N VAL A 21 0.36 10.71 -2.13
CA VAL A 21 0.03 10.84 -3.56
C VAL A 21 -1.26 10.10 -3.93
N GLY A 22 -1.97 9.54 -2.96
CA GLY A 22 -3.23 8.82 -3.21
C GLY A 22 -3.09 7.62 -4.15
N ALA A 23 -1.93 6.95 -4.15
CA ALA A 23 -1.65 5.82 -5.04
C ALA A 23 -2.31 4.50 -4.60
N ILE A 24 -3.04 4.46 -3.47
CA ILE A 24 -3.57 3.22 -2.91
C ILE A 24 -5.10 3.24 -2.96
N SER A 25 -5.69 2.17 -3.47
CA SER A 25 -7.14 2.01 -3.59
C SER A 25 -7.59 0.65 -3.04
N ALA A 26 -8.85 0.58 -2.59
CA ALA A 26 -9.44 -0.70 -2.17
C ALA A 26 -9.60 -1.62 -3.40
N GLY A 27 -9.10 -2.86 -3.27
CA GLY A 27 -9.40 -3.96 -4.18
C GLY A 27 -10.14 -5.07 -3.44
N ASP A 28 -10.23 -6.24 -4.07
CA ASP A 28 -10.86 -7.44 -3.51
C ASP A 28 -9.89 -8.62 -3.70
N PRO A 29 -9.38 -9.29 -2.64
CA PRO A 29 -9.65 -9.09 -1.21
C PRO A 29 -8.71 -8.09 -0.50
N THR A 30 -7.74 -7.50 -1.20
CA THR A 30 -6.70 -6.64 -0.61
C THR A 30 -6.74 -5.22 -1.19
N TYR A 31 -6.08 -4.26 -0.51
CA TYR A 31 -5.77 -2.98 -1.14
C TYR A 31 -4.74 -3.17 -2.25
N VAL A 32 -4.72 -2.26 -3.22
CA VAL A 32 -3.82 -2.28 -4.38
C VAL A 32 -3.09 -0.93 -4.47
N ILE A 33 -1.79 -0.98 -4.76
CA ILE A 33 -0.96 0.20 -5.03
C ILE A 33 -0.84 0.36 -6.54
N ASP A 34 -1.19 1.54 -7.03
CA ASP A 34 -0.94 1.97 -8.40
C ASP A 34 0.57 2.28 -8.56
N ALA A 35 1.27 1.41 -9.29
CA ALA A 35 2.71 1.53 -9.51
C ALA A 35 3.11 2.75 -10.34
N GLU A 36 2.20 3.28 -11.17
CA GLU A 36 2.46 4.48 -11.98
C GLU A 36 2.40 5.74 -11.11
N LYS A 37 1.54 5.74 -10.08
CA LYS A 37 1.44 6.85 -9.12
C LYS A 37 2.42 6.73 -7.94
N CYS A 38 2.90 5.52 -7.64
CA CYS A 38 3.75 5.28 -6.49
C CYS A 38 5.12 5.98 -6.65
N VAL A 39 5.44 6.87 -5.71
CA VAL A 39 6.74 7.58 -5.67
C VAL A 39 7.77 6.90 -4.75
N SER A 40 7.49 5.68 -4.29
CA SER A 40 8.39 4.91 -3.42
C SER A 40 8.85 5.61 -2.14
N CYS A 41 7.96 6.40 -1.53
CA CYS A 41 8.24 7.11 -0.27
C CYS A 41 8.29 6.20 0.97
N GLY A 42 7.64 5.02 0.94
CA GLY A 42 7.67 4.04 2.04
C GLY A 42 6.75 4.31 3.23
N THR A 43 6.02 5.43 3.26
CA THR A 43 5.09 5.76 4.36
C THR A 43 4.07 4.64 4.60
N CYS A 44 3.45 4.13 3.52
CA CYS A 44 2.46 3.07 3.63
C CYS A 44 3.02 1.77 4.20
N ALA A 45 4.30 1.45 3.95
CA ALA A 45 4.94 0.25 4.47
C ALA A 45 5.18 0.35 5.98
N GLY A 46 5.62 1.51 6.47
CA GLY A 46 5.75 1.76 7.92
C GLY A 46 4.40 1.84 8.66
N ALA A 47 3.36 2.30 7.97
CA ALA A 47 2.00 2.39 8.50
C ALA A 47 1.28 1.05 8.64
N CYS A 48 1.70 0.04 7.88
CA CYS A 48 0.95 -1.20 7.74
C CYS A 48 1.14 -2.09 8.98
N PRO A 49 0.10 -2.31 9.81
CA PRO A 49 0.23 -3.10 11.03
C PRO A 49 0.49 -4.59 10.77
N MET A 50 0.21 -5.06 9.55
CA MET A 50 0.44 -6.45 9.13
C MET A 50 1.76 -6.63 8.38
N GLU A 51 2.55 -5.56 8.23
CA GLU A 51 3.78 -5.55 7.42
C GLU A 51 3.55 -6.16 6.03
N ALA A 52 2.38 -5.88 5.45
CA ALA A 52 1.90 -6.52 4.22
C ALA A 52 2.42 -5.84 2.95
N ILE A 53 3.25 -4.80 3.06
CA ILE A 53 3.70 -3.97 1.94
C ILE A 53 5.20 -4.10 1.79
N VAL A 54 5.65 -4.45 0.58
CA VAL A 54 7.07 -4.68 0.25
C VAL A 54 7.50 -3.78 -0.91
N ALA A 55 8.79 -3.46 -0.98
CA ALA A 55 9.37 -2.75 -2.13
C ALA A 55 9.65 -3.74 -3.28
N GLU A 56 9.16 -3.42 -4.48
CA GLU A 56 9.37 -4.18 -5.73
C GLU A 56 10.14 -3.33 -6.77
#